data_AF-A0A1N6HTZ6-F1
#
_entry.id   AF-A0A1N6HTZ6-F1
#
_cell.length_a   1.000
_cell.length_b   1.000
_cell.length_c   1.000
_cell.angle_alpha   90.00
_cell.angle_beta   90.00
_cell.angle_gamma   90.00
#
_symmetry.space_group_name_H-M   'P 1'
#
loop_
_entity.id
_entity.type
_entity.pdbx_description
1 polymer ?
#
loop_
_entity_poly.entity_id
_entity_poly.type
_entity_poly.pdbx_seq_one_letter_code
_entity_poly.pdbx_strand_id
1 'polypeptide(L)'
;MAIPDVASGEVASGEGCSKLTGRFEFVLIDPVRDSSLKIAIPHACRVRTLGDLFSFYRFADLETLASASASASAGQLLELRRYADSLFLLTDGGALGELDPDLRFKIGGRACDLDHRFDGATAAGPIPIEIDRSHTGYTRNWPAYLSRRWGLRADAFSEFVESVVEEAYGREAGTVLRLDAPDRVRRFLTAVAGRIHAAPYETYSRYLEPCSPFRGCDQTLDRILEGDGGNCAEKAMALYLVAHAYGIQAEVVLGGEEAVGSFPYRTLRSILDRRTFDFAGTQDAQRYWQHYAILCRLAGDAEEHLFCDVAGSNIPFLCLCTEEASAYLNPACRKAIRVAITLEPIRLYYHRLARRQDLPLDLYYAMEHFIESIDVIQTVDNELGLLHTGDYWVGAVAYRGRRELGRIMGEYERFVGRAGFDARADLCFTRNLISARHPLLEQFLGAYPRGASRINAADTRIRQRIRSADPHLETCYVIVNLKKKAVRS
;
A
#
# COMPACT_ATOMS: atom_id res chain seq x y z
N MET A 1 82.27 -7.16 47.48
CA MET A 1 81.18 -7.98 46.94
C MET A 1 80.47 -7.12 45.90
N ALA A 2 80.79 -7.36 44.64
CA ALA A 2 80.44 -6.50 43.51
C ALA A 2 79.14 -7.00 42.85
N ILE A 3 78.29 -6.05 42.48
CA ILE A 3 77.05 -6.22 41.73
C ILE A 3 77.43 -6.11 40.24
N PRO A 4 77.07 -7.07 39.37
CA PRO A 4 77.29 -6.93 37.93
C PRO A 4 76.06 -6.41 37.18
N ASP A 5 76.37 -5.62 36.16
CA ASP A 5 75.53 -5.05 35.11
C ASP A 5 74.58 -6.07 34.44
N VAL A 6 73.36 -5.63 34.15
CA VAL A 6 72.44 -6.30 33.23
C VAL A 6 72.31 -5.45 31.96
N ALA A 7 72.73 -6.06 30.85
CA ALA A 7 72.72 -5.51 29.52
C ALA A 7 71.31 -5.39 28.94
N SER A 8 71.21 -4.41 28.04
CA SER A 8 70.14 -4.05 27.11
C SER A 8 69.45 -5.23 26.40
N GLY A 9 68.12 -5.26 26.49
CA GLY A 9 67.22 -6.05 25.65
C GLY A 9 66.25 -5.15 24.89
N GLU A 10 66.10 -5.44 23.60
CA GLU A 10 65.47 -4.64 22.55
C GLU A 10 63.98 -4.31 22.78
N VAL A 11 63.63 -3.11 22.32
CA VAL A 11 62.26 -2.59 22.22
C VAL A 11 61.55 -3.30 21.06
N ALA A 12 60.69 -4.27 21.38
CA ALA A 12 59.68 -4.75 20.45
C ALA A 12 58.48 -3.78 20.47
N SER A 13 58.34 -3.01 19.40
CA SER A 13 57.20 -2.16 19.10
C SER A 13 55.91 -2.98 19.00
N GLY A 14 55.11 -2.97 20.06
CA GLY A 14 53.73 -3.47 20.06
C GLY A 14 52.78 -2.49 19.35
N GLU A 15 52.91 -2.37 18.04
CA GLU A 15 51.82 -1.89 17.18
C GLU A 15 50.96 -3.10 16.80
N GLY A 16 49.70 -3.08 17.22
CA GLY A 16 48.78 -4.16 16.88
C GLY A 16 47.47 -4.23 17.67
N CYS A 17 47.05 -3.16 18.34
CA CYS A 17 45.65 -3.07 18.77
C CYS A 17 44.84 -2.42 17.63
N SER A 18 44.57 -3.20 16.57
CA SER A 18 43.57 -2.81 15.60
C SER A 18 42.25 -2.69 16.33
N LYS A 19 41.73 -1.47 16.42
CA LYS A 19 40.36 -1.23 16.87
C LYS A 19 39.45 -2.01 15.90
N LEU A 20 38.91 -3.14 16.33
CA LEU A 20 37.81 -3.82 15.65
C LEU A 20 36.59 -2.92 15.74
N THR A 21 36.48 -1.95 14.83
CA THR A 21 35.32 -1.07 14.66
C THR A 21 34.19 -1.78 13.89
N GLY A 22 34.04 -3.10 14.07
CA GLY A 22 33.05 -3.91 13.36
C GLY A 22 31.65 -3.65 13.91
N ARG A 23 30.72 -3.22 13.06
CA ARG A 23 29.28 -3.26 13.35
C ARG A 23 28.76 -4.65 12.97
N PHE A 24 27.87 -5.21 13.78
CA PHE A 24 27.10 -6.37 13.37
C PHE A 24 25.98 -5.87 12.46
N GLU A 25 25.90 -6.39 11.24
CA GLU A 25 24.86 -6.01 10.30
C GLU A 25 23.94 -7.20 10.03
N PHE A 26 22.64 -6.99 10.16
CA PHE A 26 21.60 -7.94 9.84
C PHE A 26 20.73 -7.35 8.74
N VAL A 27 20.20 -8.21 7.87
CA VAL A 27 19.26 -7.81 6.82
C VAL A 27 18.01 -8.64 6.98
N LEU A 28 16.95 -8.03 7.50
CA LEU A 28 15.63 -8.65 7.48
C LEU A 28 15.10 -8.58 6.05
N ILE A 29 14.69 -9.71 5.49
CA ILE A 29 14.14 -9.82 4.15
C ILE A 29 12.70 -10.24 4.29
N ASP A 30 11.79 -9.44 3.73
CA ASP A 30 10.37 -9.78 3.61
C ASP A 30 10.08 -10.05 2.13
N PRO A 31 10.07 -11.32 1.71
CA PRO A 31 9.85 -11.69 0.31
C PRO A 31 8.49 -11.22 -0.21
N VAL A 32 7.45 -11.25 0.65
CA VAL A 32 6.09 -10.85 0.27
C VAL A 32 6.03 -9.36 -0.04
N ARG A 33 6.74 -8.55 0.75
CA ARG A 33 6.81 -7.11 0.54
C ARG A 33 7.88 -6.68 -0.45
N ASP A 34 8.64 -7.62 -1.04
CA ASP A 34 9.82 -7.35 -1.87
C ASP A 34 10.72 -6.27 -1.26
N SER A 35 10.96 -6.39 0.05
CA SER A 35 11.61 -5.36 0.84
C SER A 35 12.66 -5.96 1.76
N SER A 36 13.67 -5.14 2.09
CA SER A 36 14.67 -5.52 3.09
C SER A 36 14.96 -4.37 4.04
N LEU A 37 15.18 -4.71 5.30
CA LEU A 37 15.55 -3.77 6.34
C LEU A 37 16.93 -4.12 6.88
N LYS A 38 17.87 -3.18 6.76
CA LYS A 38 19.19 -3.31 7.37
C LYS A 38 19.16 -2.84 8.82
N ILE A 39 19.60 -3.70 9.73
CA ILE A 39 19.73 -3.40 11.15
C ILE A 39 21.22 -3.45 11.51
N ALA A 40 21.78 -2.30 11.89
CA ALA A 40 23.15 -2.19 12.34
C ALA A 40 23.18 -2.14 13.87
N ILE A 41 23.89 -3.07 14.50
CA ILE A 41 23.98 -3.18 15.94
C ILE A 41 25.38 -2.72 16.40
N PRO A 42 25.46 -1.77 17.35
CA PRO A 42 26.74 -1.37 17.93
C PRO A 42 27.41 -2.55 18.63
N HIS A 43 28.73 -2.67 18.50
CA HIS A 43 29.50 -3.78 19.10
C HIS A 43 29.38 -3.87 20.64
N ALA A 44 29.01 -2.77 21.30
CA ALA A 44 28.73 -2.77 22.74
C ALA A 44 27.47 -3.57 23.12
N CYS A 45 26.54 -3.75 22.18
CA CYS A 45 25.33 -4.54 22.38
C CYS A 45 25.65 -6.01 22.17
N ARG A 46 25.46 -6.84 23.20
CA ARG A 46 25.63 -8.29 23.11
C ARG A 46 24.39 -8.91 22.49
N VAL A 47 24.30 -8.92 21.16
CA VAL A 47 23.29 -9.70 20.42
C VAL A 47 23.90 -11.06 20.08
N ARG A 48 23.43 -12.11 20.76
CA ARG A 48 23.93 -13.48 20.59
C ARG A 48 22.93 -14.36 19.87
N THR A 49 21.64 -14.09 20.06
CA THR A 49 20.54 -14.85 19.45
C THR A 49 19.65 -13.98 18.59
N LEU A 50 18.81 -14.62 17.78
CA LEU A 50 17.75 -13.95 17.04
C LEU A 50 16.75 -13.23 17.96
N GLY A 51 16.46 -13.79 19.13
CA GLY A 51 15.65 -13.14 20.17
C GLY A 51 16.31 -11.88 20.73
N ASP A 52 17.63 -11.88 20.93
CA ASP A 52 18.37 -10.69 21.35
C ASP A 52 18.28 -9.58 20.27
N LEU A 53 18.38 -9.95 18.99
CA LEU A 53 18.25 -9.02 17.86
C LEU A 53 16.89 -8.33 17.88
N PHE A 54 15.80 -9.10 17.97
CA PHE A 54 14.45 -8.53 17.96
C PHE A 54 14.13 -7.74 19.24
N SER A 55 14.69 -8.15 20.38
CA SER A 55 14.59 -7.37 21.63
C SER A 55 15.31 -6.03 21.51
N PHE A 56 16.52 -6.03 20.93
CA PHE A 56 17.25 -4.80 20.61
C PHE A 56 16.46 -3.93 19.64
N TYR A 57 15.94 -4.51 18.56
CA TYR A 57 15.17 -3.79 17.55
C TYR A 57 13.90 -3.14 18.14
N ARG A 58 13.16 -3.87 18.98
CA ARG A 58 12.00 -3.34 19.71
C ARG A 58 12.38 -2.15 20.61
N PHE A 59 13.50 -2.25 21.31
CA PHE A 59 13.97 -1.18 22.21
C PHE A 59 14.50 0.03 21.43
N ALA A 60 15.25 -0.22 20.35
CA ALA A 60 15.76 0.82 19.47
C ALA A 60 14.63 1.62 18.81
N ASP A 61 13.51 0.99 18.45
CA ASP A 61 12.31 1.71 17.98
C ASP A 61 11.84 2.78 18.97
N LEU A 62 11.86 2.45 20.28
CA LEU A 62 11.48 3.35 21.37
C LEU A 62 12.53 4.46 21.59
N GLU A 63 13.82 4.14 21.53
CA GLU A 63 14.90 5.13 21.75
C GLU A 63 15.23 6.00 20.53
N THR A 64 14.93 5.55 19.31
CA THR A 64 15.15 6.34 18.08
C THR A 64 14.21 7.56 18.01
N LEU A 65 13.18 7.62 18.87
CA LEU A 65 12.40 8.84 19.17
C LEU A 65 13.19 9.86 20.00
N ALA A 66 14.09 9.41 20.87
CA ALA A 66 14.84 10.25 21.81
C ALA A 66 16.19 10.73 21.25
N SER A 67 16.79 10.01 20.31
CA SER A 67 18.16 10.26 19.83
C SER A 67 18.26 10.47 18.31
N ALA A 68 17.28 11.14 17.69
CA ALA A 68 17.33 11.52 16.28
C ALA A 68 18.46 12.53 16.00
N SER A 69 19.70 12.05 16.01
CA SER A 69 20.90 12.73 15.53
C SER A 69 21.89 11.68 15.01
N ALA A 70 22.09 11.67 13.68
CA ALA A 70 23.41 11.73 13.02
C ALA A 70 23.66 10.84 11.79
N SER A 71 22.80 9.89 11.35
CA SER A 71 23.15 9.14 10.11
C SER A 71 22.04 8.49 9.26
N ALA A 72 20.81 8.29 9.75
CA ALA A 72 19.73 7.72 8.94
C ALA A 72 18.87 8.83 8.32
N SER A 73 18.45 8.69 7.06
CA SER A 73 17.48 9.62 6.48
C SER A 73 16.10 9.43 7.12
N ALA A 74 15.30 10.49 7.21
CA ALA A 74 13.95 10.41 7.78
C ALA A 74 13.10 9.31 7.12
N GLY A 75 13.24 9.11 5.79
CA GLY A 75 12.57 8.03 5.06
C GLY A 75 12.98 6.63 5.50
N GLN A 76 14.26 6.39 5.80
CA GLN A 76 14.73 5.09 6.29
C GLN A 76 14.16 4.78 7.69
N LEU A 77 14.06 5.80 8.55
CA LEU A 77 13.46 5.65 9.88
C LEU A 77 11.96 5.34 9.79
N LEU A 78 11.25 5.96 8.84
CA LEU A 78 9.84 5.67 8.59
C LEU A 78 9.65 4.22 8.14
N GLU A 79 10.40 3.76 7.15
CA GLU A 79 10.30 2.37 6.67
C GLU A 79 10.66 1.36 7.76
N LEU A 80 11.65 1.66 8.60
CA LEU A 80 11.99 0.86 9.77
C LEU A 80 10.78 0.71 10.71
N ARG A 81 10.13 1.82 11.08
CA ARG A 81 8.94 1.76 11.96
C ARG A 81 7.79 1.00 11.32
N ARG A 82 7.53 1.20 10.03
CA ARG A 82 6.51 0.46 9.27
C ARG A 82 6.80 -1.03 9.24
N TYR A 83 8.07 -1.41 9.21
CA TYR A 83 8.49 -2.80 9.26
C TYR A 83 8.26 -3.40 10.65
N ALA A 84 8.52 -2.64 11.72
CA ALA A 84 8.26 -3.07 13.09
C ALA A 84 6.77 -3.39 13.34
N ASP A 85 5.85 -2.59 12.79
CA ASP A 85 4.40 -2.82 12.89
C ASP A 85 3.93 -4.13 12.25
N SER A 86 4.78 -4.74 11.42
CA SER A 86 4.52 -6.02 10.78
C SER A 86 5.17 -7.20 11.50
N LEU A 87 6.00 -6.95 12.50
CA LEU A 87 6.76 -7.96 13.23
C LEU A 87 6.24 -8.18 14.65
N PHE A 88 5.81 -7.11 15.31
CA PHE A 88 5.38 -7.15 16.70
C PHE A 88 3.88 -6.94 16.83
N LEU A 89 3.30 -7.58 17.83
CA LEU A 89 1.95 -7.28 18.28
C LEU A 89 1.95 -5.87 18.90
N LEU A 90 0.88 -5.11 18.66
CA LEU A 90 0.73 -3.77 19.23
C LEU A 90 -0.10 -3.83 20.51
N THR A 91 0.43 -3.21 21.57
CA THR A 91 -0.35 -2.91 22.78
C THR A 91 -1.44 -1.89 22.48
N ASP A 92 -2.47 -1.77 23.32
CA ASP A 92 -3.54 -0.77 23.14
C ASP A 92 -3.01 0.68 23.12
N GLY A 93 -1.88 0.93 23.78
CA GLY A 93 -1.18 2.22 23.76
C GLY A 93 -0.35 2.48 22.49
N GLY A 94 -0.32 1.56 21.52
CA GLY A 94 0.47 1.69 20.30
C GLY A 94 1.96 1.38 20.46
N ALA A 95 2.41 0.90 21.64
CA ALA A 95 3.78 0.42 21.82
C ALA A 95 3.95 -0.98 21.23
N LEU A 96 5.14 -1.26 20.68
CA LEU A 96 5.53 -2.60 20.25
C LEU A 96 5.56 -3.56 21.44
N GLY A 97 4.74 -4.59 21.40
CA GLY A 97 4.62 -5.64 22.40
C GLY A 97 5.56 -6.81 22.13
N GLU A 98 5.05 -8.02 22.25
CA GLU A 98 5.80 -9.23 21.90
C GLU A 98 5.92 -9.38 20.38
N LEU A 99 6.94 -10.10 19.94
CA LEU A 99 7.04 -10.54 18.55
C LEU A 99 5.83 -11.41 18.23
N ASP A 100 5.27 -11.30 17.02
CA ASP A 100 4.17 -12.18 16.61
C ASP A 100 4.64 -13.66 16.72
N PRO A 101 4.00 -14.47 17.58
CA PRO A 101 4.45 -15.82 17.89
C PRO A 101 4.34 -16.78 16.71
N ASP A 102 3.59 -16.41 15.66
CA ASP A 102 3.40 -17.20 14.46
C ASP A 102 4.38 -16.83 13.33
N LEU A 103 5.22 -15.80 13.53
CA LEU A 103 6.33 -15.54 12.63
C LEU A 103 7.37 -16.66 12.71
N ARG A 104 7.90 -17.01 11.55
CA ARG A 104 9.02 -17.93 11.40
C ARG A 104 10.15 -17.22 10.69
N PHE A 105 11.37 -17.65 10.92
CA PHE A 105 12.56 -17.03 10.35
C PHE A 105 13.42 -18.06 9.66
N LYS A 106 14.07 -17.67 8.57
CA LYS A 106 15.07 -18.51 7.88
C LYS A 106 16.40 -17.77 7.77
N ILE A 107 17.48 -18.48 8.05
CA ILE A 107 18.86 -18.01 7.85
C ILE A 107 19.57 -19.03 6.98
N GLY A 108 20.08 -18.60 5.82
CA GLY A 108 20.67 -19.50 4.83
C GLY A 108 19.69 -20.60 4.36
N GLY A 109 18.42 -20.26 4.21
CA GLY A 109 17.34 -21.18 3.80
C GLY A 109 16.89 -22.17 4.88
N ARG A 110 17.46 -22.14 6.10
CA ARG A 110 17.08 -23.04 7.20
C ARG A 110 16.19 -22.32 8.19
N ALA A 111 15.09 -22.97 8.57
CA ALA A 111 14.22 -22.48 9.63
C ALA A 111 14.99 -22.34 10.95
N CYS A 112 14.75 -21.24 11.66
CA CYS A 112 15.37 -20.92 12.94
C CYS A 112 14.34 -20.34 13.91
N ASP A 113 14.58 -20.56 15.19
CA ASP A 113 13.82 -20.00 16.30
C ASP A 113 14.55 -18.79 16.91
N LEU A 114 13.96 -18.21 17.94
CA LEU A 114 14.54 -17.06 18.64
C LEU A 114 15.81 -17.41 19.44
N ASP A 115 16.06 -18.69 19.72
CA ASP A 115 17.26 -19.15 20.42
C ASP A 115 18.45 -19.39 19.48
N HIS A 116 18.23 -19.29 18.16
CA HIS A 116 19.26 -19.42 17.15
C HIS A 116 20.43 -18.47 17.41
N ARG A 117 21.62 -19.04 17.60
CA ARG A 117 22.85 -18.29 17.90
C ARG A 117 23.57 -17.86 16.63
N PHE A 118 24.08 -16.63 16.65
CA PHE A 118 24.91 -16.07 15.57
C PHE A 118 26.41 -16.42 15.68
N ASP A 119 26.76 -17.43 16.48
CA ASP A 119 28.14 -17.80 16.78
C ASP A 119 28.92 -18.12 15.48
N GLY A 120 30.01 -17.37 15.22
CA GLY A 120 30.87 -17.54 14.04
C GLY A 120 30.48 -16.73 12.80
N ALA A 121 29.36 -16.02 12.80
CA ALA A 121 28.90 -15.20 11.66
C ALA A 121 29.60 -13.82 11.54
N THR A 122 30.52 -13.51 12.45
CA THR A 122 31.22 -12.21 12.57
C THR A 122 32.15 -11.84 11.41
N ALA A 123 32.47 -12.78 10.52
CA ALA A 123 33.54 -12.60 9.52
C ALA A 123 33.07 -12.44 8.05
N ALA A 124 31.78 -12.58 7.74
CA ALA A 124 31.31 -12.80 6.36
C ALA A 124 30.30 -11.75 5.80
N GLY A 125 30.16 -10.58 6.45
CA GLY A 125 29.23 -9.54 6.01
C GLY A 125 27.83 -9.64 6.64
N PRO A 126 26.82 -8.92 6.10
CA PRO A 126 25.50 -8.85 6.71
C PRO A 126 24.80 -10.21 6.74
N ILE A 127 24.15 -10.54 7.86
CA ILE A 127 23.43 -11.81 8.03
C ILE A 127 21.99 -11.65 7.49
N PRO A 128 21.61 -12.34 6.40
CA PRO A 128 20.25 -12.29 5.90
C PRO A 128 19.31 -13.16 6.76
N ILE A 129 18.20 -12.58 7.17
CA ILE A 129 17.14 -13.23 7.94
C ILE A 129 15.84 -13.05 7.14
N GLU A 130 15.38 -14.12 6.52
CA GLU A 130 14.10 -14.11 5.82
C GLU A 130 12.95 -14.29 6.81
N ILE A 131 11.91 -13.47 6.65
CA ILE A 131 10.67 -13.56 7.42
C ILE A 131 9.69 -14.45 6.66
N ASP A 132 9.21 -15.49 7.32
CA ASP A 132 8.18 -16.38 6.82
C ASP A 132 6.88 -16.12 7.57
N ARG A 133 5.90 -15.58 6.84
CA ARG A 133 4.57 -15.21 7.34
C ARG A 133 3.53 -16.29 7.10
N SER A 134 3.89 -17.47 6.60
CA SER A 134 2.93 -18.53 6.20
C SER A 134 1.98 -18.96 7.32
N HIS A 135 2.41 -18.85 8.58
CA HIS A 135 1.63 -19.27 9.75
C HIS A 135 0.94 -18.12 10.50
N THR A 136 1.20 -16.86 10.13
CA THR A 136 0.68 -15.70 10.85
C THR A 136 -0.85 -15.59 10.78
N GLY A 137 -1.48 -15.20 11.88
CA GLY A 137 -2.91 -14.96 11.93
C GLY A 137 -3.31 -13.54 11.53
N TYR A 138 -4.59 -13.26 11.70
CA TYR A 138 -5.16 -11.91 11.64
C TYR A 138 -5.39 -11.39 13.06
N THR A 139 -4.37 -10.82 13.68
CA THR A 139 -4.36 -10.45 15.12
C THR A 139 -4.09 -8.97 15.35
N ARG A 140 -4.20 -8.14 14.30
CA ARG A 140 -3.83 -6.73 14.34
C ARG A 140 -4.76 -5.93 15.26
N ASN A 141 -4.17 -5.24 16.23
CA ASN A 141 -4.86 -4.20 17.00
C ASN A 141 -5.02 -2.95 16.14
N TRP A 142 -6.15 -2.84 15.43
CA TRP A 142 -6.39 -1.76 14.45
C TRP A 142 -6.33 -0.35 15.03
N PRO A 143 -6.98 -0.04 16.16
CA PRO A 143 -6.86 1.29 16.77
C PRO A 143 -5.40 1.67 17.07
N ALA A 144 -4.64 0.76 17.68
CA ALA A 144 -3.23 0.98 17.99
C ALA A 144 -2.38 1.14 16.72
N TYR A 145 -2.64 0.30 15.70
CA TYR A 145 -1.98 0.38 14.40
C TYR A 145 -2.21 1.76 13.77
N LEU A 146 -3.46 2.19 13.61
CA LEU A 146 -3.79 3.47 12.97
C LEU A 146 -3.19 4.67 13.71
N SER A 147 -3.28 4.69 15.06
CA SER A 147 -2.64 5.74 15.87
C SER A 147 -1.14 5.79 15.65
N ARG A 148 -0.48 4.62 15.61
CA ARG A 148 0.97 4.54 15.38
C ARG A 148 1.34 4.97 13.96
N ARG A 149 0.58 4.58 12.94
CA ARG A 149 0.78 4.99 11.53
C ARG A 149 0.59 6.49 11.34
N TRP A 150 -0.43 7.09 11.96
CA TRP A 150 -0.59 8.54 11.98
C TRP A 150 0.61 9.23 12.64
N GLY A 151 1.03 8.72 13.80
CA GLY A 151 2.15 9.24 14.59
C GLY A 151 3.49 9.27 13.86
N LEU A 152 3.66 8.52 12.77
CA LEU A 152 4.88 8.55 11.95
C LEU A 152 5.12 9.92 11.31
N ARG A 153 4.04 10.62 10.91
CA ARG A 153 4.10 11.92 10.23
C ARG A 153 2.95 12.83 10.64
N ALA A 154 2.60 12.82 11.93
CA ALA A 154 1.43 13.52 12.47
C ALA A 154 1.36 14.99 12.01
N ASP A 155 2.46 15.73 12.07
CA ASP A 155 2.51 17.13 11.66
C ASP A 155 2.14 17.32 10.18
N ALA A 156 2.74 16.53 9.29
CA ALA A 156 2.49 16.64 7.85
C ALA A 156 1.06 16.19 7.48
N PHE A 157 0.51 15.20 8.19
CA PHE A 157 -0.86 14.75 7.97
C PHE A 157 -1.89 15.73 8.53
N SER A 158 -1.62 16.34 9.68
CA SER A 158 -2.46 17.40 10.24
C SER A 158 -2.43 18.64 9.35
N GLU A 159 -1.26 19.11 8.92
CA GLU A 159 -1.12 20.25 8.00
C GLU A 159 -1.87 20.01 6.68
N PHE A 160 -1.78 18.80 6.13
CA PHE A 160 -2.58 18.41 4.97
C PHE A 160 -4.08 18.58 5.21
N VAL A 161 -4.60 18.01 6.30
CA VAL A 161 -6.04 18.10 6.59
C VAL A 161 -6.47 19.54 6.85
N GLU A 162 -5.71 20.29 7.65
CA GLU A 162 -5.98 21.70 7.95
C GLU A 162 -6.01 22.53 6.68
N SER A 163 -4.99 22.40 5.82
CA SER A 163 -4.91 23.12 4.54
C SER A 163 -6.10 22.85 3.62
N VAL A 164 -6.59 21.60 3.57
CA VAL A 164 -7.76 21.22 2.77
C VAL A 164 -9.05 21.84 3.31
N VAL A 165 -9.22 21.87 4.63
CA VAL A 165 -10.39 22.46 5.28
C VAL A 165 -10.36 23.99 5.16
N GLU A 166 -9.17 24.60 5.26
CA GLU A 166 -8.94 26.03 5.03
C GLU A 166 -9.22 26.44 3.60
N GLU A 167 -8.75 25.68 2.61
CA GLU A 167 -9.04 25.91 1.19
C GLU A 167 -10.56 25.85 0.93
N ALA A 168 -11.25 24.87 1.52
CA ALA A 168 -12.68 24.66 1.30
C ALA A 168 -13.57 25.70 2.01
N TYR A 169 -13.20 26.18 3.20
CA TYR A 169 -14.11 26.95 4.07
C TYR A 169 -13.54 28.28 4.59
N GLY A 170 -12.29 28.61 4.30
CA GLY A 170 -11.66 29.87 4.67
C GLY A 170 -11.82 30.20 6.15
N ARG A 171 -12.50 31.30 6.45
CA ARG A 171 -12.70 31.79 7.84
C ARG A 171 -13.47 30.82 8.74
N GLU A 172 -14.23 29.88 8.17
CA GLU A 172 -14.99 28.89 8.94
C GLU A 172 -14.18 27.63 9.25
N ALA A 173 -12.96 27.47 8.73
CA ALA A 173 -12.16 26.25 8.88
C ALA A 173 -11.95 25.85 10.34
N GLY A 174 -11.58 26.80 11.21
CA GLY A 174 -11.44 26.55 12.64
C GLY A 174 -12.73 26.12 13.33
N THR A 175 -13.90 26.48 12.78
CA THR A 175 -15.19 25.97 13.27
C THR A 175 -15.45 24.54 12.80
N VAL A 176 -15.13 24.24 11.54
CA VAL A 176 -15.28 22.88 10.97
C VAL A 176 -14.38 21.87 11.69
N LEU A 177 -13.13 22.24 11.98
CA LEU A 177 -12.14 21.38 12.66
C LEU A 177 -12.50 21.02 14.11
N ARG A 178 -13.53 21.63 14.72
CA ARG A 178 -13.98 21.28 16.06
C ARG A 178 -14.72 19.96 16.15
N LEU A 179 -15.36 19.51 15.05
CA LEU A 179 -16.02 18.21 14.90
C LEU A 179 -17.06 17.84 15.99
N ASP A 180 -17.56 18.83 16.72
CA ASP A 180 -18.49 18.70 17.85
C ASP A 180 -19.98 18.73 17.43
N ALA A 181 -20.26 18.81 16.12
CA ALA A 181 -21.62 18.80 15.57
C ALA A 181 -21.69 18.02 14.24
N PRO A 182 -22.84 17.37 13.93
CA PRO A 182 -23.00 16.56 12.71
C PRO A 182 -22.64 17.32 11.42
N ASP A 183 -23.08 18.57 11.29
CA ASP A 183 -22.80 19.41 10.12
C ASP A 183 -21.30 19.70 9.95
N ARG A 184 -20.57 19.93 11.06
CA ARG A 184 -19.13 20.18 11.04
C ARG A 184 -18.36 18.93 10.61
N VAL A 185 -18.73 17.77 11.15
CA VAL A 185 -18.16 16.47 10.74
C VAL A 185 -18.45 16.20 9.27
N ARG A 186 -19.67 16.48 8.80
CA ARG A 186 -20.04 16.33 7.39
C ARG A 186 -19.16 17.19 6.49
N ARG A 187 -19.06 18.48 6.77
CA ARG A 187 -18.23 19.44 6.02
C ARG A 187 -16.75 19.02 6.01
N PHE A 188 -16.21 18.67 7.17
CA PHE A 188 -14.84 18.15 7.30
C PHE A 188 -14.61 16.95 6.39
N LEU A 189 -15.45 15.92 6.50
CA LEU A 189 -15.34 14.70 5.71
C LEU A 189 -15.52 14.98 4.22
N THR A 190 -16.49 15.80 3.81
CA THR A 190 -16.69 16.17 2.41
C THR A 190 -15.45 16.82 1.81
N ALA A 191 -14.80 17.74 2.52
CA ALA A 191 -13.59 18.40 2.03
C ALA A 191 -12.42 17.43 1.90
N VAL A 192 -12.12 16.66 2.95
CA VAL A 192 -10.98 15.73 2.94
C VAL A 192 -11.21 14.57 1.98
N ALA A 193 -12.40 13.97 1.99
CA ALA A 193 -12.78 12.90 1.08
C ALA A 193 -12.74 13.38 -0.39
N GLY A 194 -13.19 14.60 -0.66
CA GLY A 194 -13.08 15.22 -1.97
C GLY A 194 -11.64 15.38 -2.43
N ARG A 195 -10.73 15.80 -1.54
CA ARG A 195 -9.30 15.93 -1.86
C ARG A 195 -8.63 14.58 -2.15
N ILE A 196 -8.98 13.53 -1.40
CA ILE A 196 -8.49 12.16 -1.63
C ILE A 196 -9.06 11.59 -2.93
N HIS A 197 -10.35 11.81 -3.21
CA HIS A 197 -11.00 11.42 -4.46
C HIS A 197 -10.29 12.04 -5.68
N ALA A 198 -9.98 13.34 -5.60
CA ALA A 198 -9.32 14.10 -6.65
C ALA A 198 -7.86 13.69 -6.92
N ALA A 199 -7.21 12.97 -5.99
CA ALA A 199 -5.89 12.41 -6.24
C ALA A 199 -5.98 11.37 -7.40
N PRO A 200 -4.90 11.15 -8.18
CA PRO A 200 -4.92 10.15 -9.25
C PRO A 200 -5.36 8.75 -8.79
N TYR A 201 -6.14 8.05 -9.61
CA TYR A 201 -6.32 6.60 -9.45
C TYR A 201 -5.16 5.91 -10.16
N GLU A 202 -4.29 5.26 -9.41
CA GLU A 202 -3.05 4.69 -9.96
C GLU A 202 -2.51 3.54 -9.13
N THR A 203 -1.63 2.76 -9.74
CA THR A 203 -0.86 1.68 -9.10
C THR A 203 0.64 1.77 -9.38
N TYR A 204 1.08 2.66 -10.30
CA TYR A 204 2.49 2.78 -10.69
C TYR A 204 3.42 3.11 -9.51
N SER A 205 2.93 3.84 -8.51
CA SER A 205 3.76 4.29 -7.38
C SER A 205 4.14 3.16 -6.42
N ARG A 206 3.54 1.96 -6.56
CA ARG A 206 3.97 0.72 -5.87
C ARG A 206 5.37 0.28 -6.28
N TYR A 207 5.72 0.60 -7.52
CA TYR A 207 6.98 0.24 -8.16
C TYR A 207 8.03 1.36 -8.08
N LEU A 208 7.71 2.48 -7.41
CA LEU A 208 8.65 3.55 -7.09
C LEU A 208 9.26 3.30 -5.70
N GLU A 209 10.47 3.81 -5.47
CA GLU A 209 11.11 3.67 -4.17
C GLU A 209 10.49 4.62 -3.11
N PRO A 210 10.36 4.20 -1.83
CA PRO A 210 10.44 2.82 -1.38
C PRO A 210 9.32 1.96 -1.98
N CYS A 211 9.68 0.80 -2.52
CA CYS A 211 8.72 -0.11 -3.15
C CYS A 211 7.81 -0.76 -2.10
N SER A 212 6.53 -0.91 -2.46
CA SER A 212 5.55 -1.59 -1.63
C SER A 212 4.54 -2.28 -2.55
N PRO A 213 4.51 -3.62 -2.60
CA PRO A 213 3.56 -4.36 -3.45
C PRO A 213 2.10 -3.94 -3.21
N PHE A 214 1.79 -3.58 -1.97
CA PHE A 214 0.56 -2.92 -1.61
C PHE A 214 0.85 -1.85 -0.55
N ARG A 215 0.19 -0.70 -0.61
CA ARG A 215 0.45 0.41 0.31
C ARG A 215 -0.47 0.40 1.51
N GLY A 216 0.12 0.62 2.68
CA GLY A 216 -0.62 0.97 3.89
C GLY A 216 -1.33 2.33 3.78
N CYS A 217 -2.22 2.60 4.72
CA CYS A 217 -3.05 3.80 4.75
C CYS A 217 -2.25 5.12 4.81
N ASP A 218 -1.20 5.16 5.62
CA ASP A 218 -0.25 6.27 5.76
C ASP A 218 0.65 6.44 4.54
N GLN A 219 1.13 5.33 3.95
CA GLN A 219 1.91 5.36 2.73
C GLN A 219 1.08 5.93 1.58
N THR A 220 -0.20 5.62 1.52
CA THR A 220 -1.12 6.22 0.54
C THR A 220 -1.27 7.72 0.77
N LEU A 221 -1.40 8.16 2.02
CA LEU A 221 -1.48 9.58 2.36
C LEU A 221 -0.19 10.33 2.01
N ASP A 222 0.98 9.72 2.22
CA ASP A 222 2.27 10.23 1.75
C ASP A 222 2.29 10.43 0.23
N ARG A 223 1.79 9.45 -0.54
CA ARG A 223 1.73 9.57 -2.00
C ARG A 223 0.77 10.65 -2.45
N ILE A 224 -0.38 10.81 -1.79
CA ILE A 224 -1.31 11.91 -2.07
C ILE A 224 -0.66 13.27 -1.81
N LEU A 225 0.08 13.41 -0.70
CA LEU A 225 0.85 14.61 -0.37
C LEU A 225 1.91 14.93 -1.42
N GLU A 226 2.57 13.91 -1.95
CA GLU A 226 3.56 14.06 -3.02
C GLU A 226 2.93 14.45 -4.37
N GLY A 227 1.61 14.29 -4.53
CA GLY A 227 0.86 14.55 -5.77
C GLY A 227 0.60 13.30 -6.63
N ASP A 228 0.81 12.11 -6.08
CA ASP A 228 0.37 10.83 -6.65
C ASP A 228 -0.96 10.41 -5.98
N GLY A 229 -1.32 9.12 -5.97
CA GLY A 229 -2.58 8.69 -5.37
C GLY A 229 -2.62 7.21 -4.98
N GLY A 230 -3.63 6.49 -5.47
CA GLY A 230 -3.79 5.06 -5.18
C GLY A 230 -5.08 4.48 -5.72
N ASN A 231 -5.27 3.19 -5.51
CA ASN A 231 -6.50 2.49 -5.87
C ASN A 231 -7.62 2.70 -4.84
N CYS A 232 -8.78 2.07 -5.05
CA CYS A 232 -9.95 2.24 -4.17
C CYS A 232 -9.66 1.84 -2.71
N ALA A 233 -9.01 0.69 -2.47
CA ALA A 233 -8.68 0.20 -1.14
C ALA A 233 -7.67 1.11 -0.42
N GLU A 234 -6.61 1.51 -1.12
CA GLU A 234 -5.59 2.41 -0.60
C GLU A 234 -6.19 3.76 -0.18
N LYS A 235 -6.99 4.38 -1.05
CA LYS A 235 -7.60 5.69 -0.77
C LYS A 235 -8.69 5.65 0.29
N ALA A 236 -9.55 4.63 0.26
CA ALA A 236 -10.56 4.44 1.29
C ALA A 236 -9.92 4.26 2.66
N MET A 237 -8.83 3.49 2.75
CA MET A 237 -8.09 3.30 4.00
C MET A 237 -7.27 4.52 4.42
N ALA A 238 -6.81 5.35 3.48
CA ALA A 238 -6.24 6.66 3.83
C ALA A 238 -7.27 7.58 4.50
N LEU A 239 -8.51 7.63 3.98
CA LEU A 239 -9.58 8.37 4.64
C LEU A 239 -10.00 7.72 5.98
N TYR A 240 -9.98 6.39 6.07
CA TYR A 240 -10.18 5.67 7.33
C TYR A 240 -9.15 6.08 8.40
N LEU A 241 -7.89 6.21 8.01
CA LEU A 241 -6.81 6.68 8.89
C LEU A 241 -7.06 8.13 9.36
N VAL A 242 -7.46 9.03 8.45
CA VAL A 242 -7.83 10.41 8.83
C VAL A 242 -9.01 10.42 9.80
N ALA A 243 -10.07 9.66 9.51
CA ALA A 243 -11.23 9.57 10.39
C ALA A 243 -10.83 9.12 11.80
N HIS A 244 -10.00 8.07 11.89
CA HIS A 244 -9.45 7.59 13.16
C HIS A 244 -8.67 8.67 13.91
N ALA A 245 -7.76 9.37 13.24
CA ALA A 245 -6.94 10.42 13.85
C ALA A 245 -7.76 11.59 14.42
N TYR A 246 -8.91 11.88 13.81
CA TYR A 246 -9.83 12.92 14.23
C TYR A 246 -10.98 12.41 15.12
N GLY A 247 -10.88 11.18 15.62
CA GLY A 247 -11.86 10.59 16.55
C GLY A 247 -13.22 10.25 15.92
N ILE A 248 -13.28 10.19 14.58
CA ILE A 248 -14.49 9.84 13.83
C ILE A 248 -14.52 8.32 13.65
N GLN A 249 -15.58 7.68 14.15
CA GLN A 249 -15.77 6.25 13.95
C GLN A 249 -16.09 5.95 12.48
N ALA A 250 -15.36 5.00 11.89
CA ALA A 250 -15.55 4.59 10.51
C ALA A 250 -15.70 3.07 10.37
N GLU A 251 -16.53 2.67 9.42
CA GLU A 251 -16.69 1.29 8.95
C GLU A 251 -16.18 1.21 7.50
N VAL A 252 -15.55 0.09 7.14
CA VAL A 252 -15.30 -0.25 5.74
C VAL A 252 -16.56 -0.87 5.14
N VAL A 253 -16.89 -0.40 3.94
CA VAL A 253 -17.96 -0.93 3.08
C VAL A 253 -17.29 -1.59 1.88
N LEU A 254 -17.68 -2.83 1.59
CA LEU A 254 -17.16 -3.55 0.43
C LEU A 254 -18.10 -3.43 -0.76
N GLY A 255 -17.54 -3.29 -1.94
CA GLY A 255 -18.26 -3.24 -3.21
C GLY A 255 -17.76 -4.30 -4.18
N GLY A 256 -18.64 -4.66 -5.12
CA GLY A 256 -18.34 -5.69 -6.10
C GLY A 256 -19.13 -5.57 -7.38
N GLU A 257 -18.49 -5.91 -8.50
CA GLU A 257 -19.17 -5.99 -9.79
C GLU A 257 -20.23 -7.10 -9.74
N GLU A 258 -21.46 -6.76 -10.12
CA GLU A 258 -22.59 -7.69 -10.19
C GLU A 258 -22.82 -8.51 -8.90
N ALA A 259 -22.41 -7.94 -7.76
CA ALA A 259 -22.56 -8.50 -6.42
C ALA A 259 -23.99 -8.29 -5.86
N VAL A 260 -25.02 -8.78 -6.56
CA VAL A 260 -26.45 -8.57 -6.25
C VAL A 260 -26.98 -9.48 -5.12
N GLY A 261 -26.29 -10.58 -4.80
CA GLY A 261 -26.74 -11.54 -3.80
C GLY A 261 -26.48 -11.11 -2.35
N SER A 262 -26.78 -11.99 -1.40
CA SER A 262 -26.33 -11.79 -0.02
C SER A 262 -24.80 -11.85 0.06
N PHE A 263 -24.22 -11.07 0.97
CA PHE A 263 -22.77 -11.05 1.14
C PHE A 263 -22.25 -12.41 1.65
N PRO A 264 -21.35 -13.10 0.92
CA PRO A 264 -20.94 -14.48 1.20
C PRO A 264 -19.83 -14.56 2.26
N TYR A 265 -20.08 -13.98 3.46
CA TYR A 265 -19.06 -13.82 4.50
C TYR A 265 -18.33 -15.12 4.86
N ARG A 266 -19.03 -16.24 5.05
CA ARG A 266 -18.38 -17.51 5.46
C ARG A 266 -17.40 -18.01 4.41
N THR A 267 -17.75 -17.88 3.13
CA THR A 267 -16.88 -18.26 2.00
C THR A 267 -15.66 -17.35 1.95
N LEU A 268 -15.85 -16.04 2.04
CA LEU A 268 -14.77 -15.05 2.01
C LEU A 268 -13.82 -15.17 3.22
N ARG A 269 -14.37 -15.38 4.42
CA ARG A 269 -13.58 -15.65 5.62
C ARG A 269 -12.75 -16.92 5.46
N SER A 270 -13.33 -17.99 4.92
CA SER A 270 -12.60 -19.23 4.62
C SER A 270 -11.48 -19.02 3.60
N ILE A 271 -11.65 -18.13 2.61
CA ILE A 271 -10.60 -17.80 1.64
C ILE A 271 -9.44 -17.10 2.35
N LEU A 272 -9.71 -16.13 3.22
CA LEU A 272 -8.67 -15.45 4.01
C LEU A 272 -7.94 -16.40 4.95
N ASP A 273 -8.67 -17.25 5.67
CA ASP A 273 -8.09 -18.16 6.67
C ASP A 273 -7.22 -19.24 6.02
N ARG A 274 -7.65 -19.75 4.87
CA ARG A 274 -6.90 -20.75 4.09
C ARG A 274 -5.89 -20.13 3.12
N ARG A 275 -5.91 -18.81 2.97
CA ARG A 275 -5.09 -18.04 2.03
C ARG A 275 -5.19 -18.54 0.58
N THR A 276 -6.38 -19.00 0.19
CA THR A 276 -6.65 -19.54 -1.16
C THR A 276 -7.18 -18.45 -2.09
N PHE A 277 -6.50 -17.31 -2.10
CA PHE A 277 -6.86 -16.17 -2.93
C PHE A 277 -6.85 -16.56 -4.40
N ASP A 278 -7.81 -16.04 -5.15
CA ASP A 278 -7.95 -16.28 -6.58
C ASP A 278 -8.47 -15.01 -7.21
N PHE A 279 -7.53 -14.15 -7.53
CA PHE A 279 -7.80 -12.88 -8.14
C PHE A 279 -8.02 -12.98 -9.65
N ALA A 280 -7.80 -14.15 -10.27
CA ALA A 280 -8.13 -14.37 -11.69
C ALA A 280 -9.66 -14.42 -11.94
N GLY A 281 -10.47 -14.15 -10.91
CA GLY A 281 -11.92 -14.06 -11.03
C GLY A 281 -12.61 -15.41 -11.19
N THR A 282 -11.92 -16.53 -10.96
CA THR A 282 -12.52 -17.87 -11.11
C THR A 282 -13.44 -18.22 -9.93
N GLN A 283 -13.25 -17.55 -8.79
CA GLN A 283 -14.11 -17.66 -7.61
C GLN A 283 -15.17 -16.56 -7.56
N ASP A 284 -16.43 -16.93 -7.85
CA ASP A 284 -17.61 -16.05 -7.80
C ASP A 284 -17.75 -15.22 -6.51
N ALA A 285 -17.32 -15.74 -5.36
CA ALA A 285 -17.46 -15.04 -4.08
C ALA A 285 -16.53 -13.83 -3.97
N GLN A 286 -15.33 -13.87 -4.57
CA GLN A 286 -14.34 -12.80 -4.45
C GLN A 286 -14.78 -11.51 -5.14
N ARG A 287 -15.78 -11.57 -6.03
CA ARG A 287 -16.36 -10.35 -6.61
C ARG A 287 -16.92 -9.39 -5.55
N TYR A 288 -17.35 -9.88 -4.38
CA TYR A 288 -17.97 -9.06 -3.33
C TYR A 288 -17.00 -8.15 -2.56
N TRP A 289 -15.69 -8.26 -2.76
CA TRP A 289 -14.67 -7.48 -2.04
C TRP A 289 -13.67 -6.79 -2.98
N GLN A 290 -14.06 -6.53 -4.23
CA GLN A 290 -13.20 -5.90 -5.24
C GLN A 290 -13.03 -4.39 -5.04
N HIS A 291 -13.92 -3.77 -4.26
CA HIS A 291 -13.95 -2.33 -4.06
C HIS A 291 -14.13 -1.96 -2.59
N TYR A 292 -13.52 -0.85 -2.18
CA TYR A 292 -13.58 -0.33 -0.83
C TYR A 292 -14.18 1.07 -0.84
N ALA A 293 -15.09 1.31 0.09
CA ALA A 293 -15.60 2.61 0.46
C ALA A 293 -15.68 2.68 1.99
N ILE A 294 -16.02 3.82 2.55
CA ILE A 294 -16.15 3.97 4.01
C ILE A 294 -17.49 4.59 4.41
N LEU A 295 -17.90 4.30 5.63
CA LEU A 295 -19.07 4.87 6.27
C LEU A 295 -18.66 5.48 7.60
N CYS A 296 -18.72 6.80 7.70
CA CYS A 296 -18.32 7.54 8.91
C CYS A 296 -19.55 7.90 9.74
N ARG A 297 -19.47 7.72 11.04
CA ARG A 297 -20.52 8.13 11.98
C ARG A 297 -20.42 9.63 12.27
N LEU A 298 -21.57 10.32 12.27
CA LEU A 298 -21.63 11.74 12.59
C LEU A 298 -21.69 11.96 14.12
N ALA A 299 -21.19 13.11 14.59
CA ALA A 299 -21.22 13.45 16.01
C ALA A 299 -22.67 13.62 16.52
N GLY A 300 -22.95 13.18 17.74
CA GLY A 300 -24.22 13.46 18.43
C GLY A 300 -25.38 12.49 18.16
N ASP A 301 -25.29 11.61 17.15
CA ASP A 301 -26.29 10.57 16.87
C ASP A 301 -25.61 9.24 16.51
N ALA A 302 -26.22 8.12 16.90
CA ALA A 302 -25.74 6.79 16.58
C ALA A 302 -26.07 6.29 15.18
N GLU A 303 -27.17 6.79 14.63
CA GLU A 303 -27.73 6.30 13.38
C GLU A 303 -27.33 7.18 12.20
N GLU A 304 -26.95 8.44 12.44
CA GLU A 304 -26.46 9.34 11.40
C GLU A 304 -25.05 8.97 10.93
N HIS A 305 -24.90 8.91 9.61
CA HIS A 305 -23.67 8.55 8.94
C HIS A 305 -23.50 9.28 7.62
N LEU A 306 -22.24 9.33 7.17
CA LEU A 306 -21.83 9.81 5.87
C LEU A 306 -21.13 8.69 5.12
N PHE A 307 -21.70 8.28 4.00
CA PHE A 307 -21.11 7.29 3.11
C PHE A 307 -20.16 7.98 2.13
N CYS A 308 -18.90 7.56 2.13
CA CYS A 308 -17.85 8.15 1.30
C CYS A 308 -17.22 7.09 0.38
N ASP A 309 -17.33 7.29 -0.93
CA ASP A 309 -16.48 6.61 -1.92
C ASP A 309 -15.50 7.62 -2.52
N VAL A 310 -14.22 7.38 -2.24
CA VAL A 310 -13.10 8.24 -2.60
C VAL A 310 -12.17 7.60 -3.62
N ALA A 311 -12.58 6.54 -4.31
CA ALA A 311 -11.71 5.88 -5.27
C ALA A 311 -11.21 6.83 -6.37
N GLY A 312 -12.07 7.71 -6.90
CA GLY A 312 -11.69 8.64 -7.95
C GLY A 312 -11.82 8.06 -9.35
N SER A 313 -11.22 8.74 -10.33
CA SER A 313 -11.26 8.33 -11.74
C SER A 313 -12.72 8.34 -12.26
N ASN A 314 -13.20 7.28 -12.89
CA ASN A 314 -14.55 7.13 -13.43
C ASN A 314 -15.54 6.57 -12.39
N ILE A 315 -15.09 6.39 -11.14
CA ILE A 315 -15.98 6.16 -10.00
C ILE A 315 -16.35 7.55 -9.46
N PRO A 316 -17.64 7.93 -9.51
CA PRO A 316 -18.06 9.25 -9.08
C PRO A 316 -17.78 9.44 -7.59
N PHE A 317 -17.48 10.67 -7.20
CA PHE A 317 -17.35 11.01 -5.79
C PHE A 317 -18.71 10.83 -5.12
N LEU A 318 -18.79 9.90 -4.17
CA LEU A 318 -19.98 9.73 -3.34
C LEU A 318 -19.67 10.26 -1.95
N CYS A 319 -20.47 11.20 -1.49
CA CYS A 319 -20.41 11.74 -0.14
C CYS A 319 -21.85 11.97 0.34
N LEU A 320 -22.52 10.87 0.68
CA LEU A 320 -23.97 10.79 0.79
C LEU A 320 -24.41 10.74 2.25
N CYS A 321 -25.45 11.49 2.61
CA CYS A 321 -26.05 11.39 3.93
C CYS A 321 -26.78 10.06 4.12
N THR A 322 -27.20 9.74 5.34
CA THR A 322 -27.88 8.47 5.68
C THR A 322 -29.04 8.12 4.76
N GLU A 323 -29.92 9.07 4.46
CA GLU A 323 -31.08 8.84 3.61
C GLU A 323 -30.67 8.49 2.17
N GLU A 324 -29.72 9.23 1.61
CA GLU A 324 -29.19 9.01 0.26
C GLU A 324 -28.40 7.69 0.17
N ALA A 325 -27.56 7.41 1.17
CA ALA A 325 -26.75 6.20 1.25
C ALA A 325 -27.61 4.93 1.37
N SER A 326 -28.80 5.03 1.99
CA SER A 326 -29.75 3.91 2.11
C SER A 326 -30.11 3.31 0.74
N ALA A 327 -30.18 4.13 -0.31
CA ALA A 327 -30.44 3.66 -1.66
C ALA A 327 -29.36 2.69 -2.20
N TYR A 328 -28.14 2.72 -1.65
CA TYR A 328 -27.02 1.88 -2.07
C TYR A 328 -26.65 0.80 -1.05
N LEU A 329 -26.93 1.03 0.24
CA LEU A 329 -26.51 0.15 1.33
C LEU A 329 -27.63 -0.75 1.86
N ASN A 330 -28.90 -0.41 1.64
CA ASN A 330 -30.02 -1.20 2.15
C ASN A 330 -30.13 -2.54 1.40
N PRO A 331 -29.95 -3.70 2.08
CA PRO A 331 -29.95 -5.01 1.42
C PRO A 331 -31.26 -5.34 0.69
N ALA A 332 -32.40 -4.74 1.10
CA ALA A 332 -33.71 -5.00 0.51
C ALA A 332 -33.95 -4.27 -0.81
N CYS A 333 -33.28 -3.13 -1.05
CA CYS A 333 -33.54 -2.27 -2.20
C CYS A 333 -32.29 -1.60 -2.79
N ARG A 334 -31.10 -2.12 -2.51
CA ARG A 334 -29.84 -1.51 -2.95
C ARG A 334 -29.77 -1.38 -4.47
N LYS A 335 -29.46 -0.17 -4.91
CA LYS A 335 -29.19 0.17 -6.29
C LYS A 335 -27.71 -0.06 -6.59
N ALA A 336 -27.44 -0.49 -7.81
CA ALA A 336 -26.09 -0.48 -8.31
C ALA A 336 -25.68 0.96 -8.68
N ILE A 337 -24.42 1.29 -8.49
CA ILE A 337 -23.82 2.42 -9.18
C ILE A 337 -23.20 1.93 -10.50
N ARG A 338 -23.40 2.71 -11.57
CA ARG A 338 -22.72 2.44 -12.85
C ARG A 338 -21.37 3.14 -12.82
N VAL A 339 -20.30 2.37 -12.95
CA VAL A 339 -18.92 2.88 -12.99
C VAL A 339 -18.25 2.38 -14.26
N ALA A 340 -17.33 3.16 -14.82
CA ALA A 340 -16.59 2.78 -16.01
C ALA A 340 -15.09 2.73 -15.69
N ILE A 341 -14.63 1.67 -15.01
CA ILE A 341 -13.19 1.52 -14.68
C ILE A 341 -12.35 1.25 -15.94
N THR A 342 -12.97 0.74 -17.00
CA THR A 342 -12.38 0.65 -18.34
C THR A 342 -13.37 1.24 -19.37
N LEU A 343 -13.56 0.60 -20.52
CA LEU A 343 -14.41 1.11 -21.60
C LEU A 343 -15.89 0.72 -21.47
N GLU A 344 -16.19 -0.37 -20.77
CA GLU A 344 -17.56 -0.84 -20.57
C GLU A 344 -18.04 -0.48 -19.15
N PRO A 345 -19.24 0.09 -18.99
CA PRO A 345 -19.77 0.44 -17.68
C PRO A 345 -20.23 -0.83 -16.94
N ILE A 346 -19.71 -1.03 -15.74
CA ILE A 346 -20.05 -2.12 -14.84
C ILE A 346 -21.05 -1.65 -13.76
N ARG A 347 -21.83 -2.58 -13.21
CA ARG A 347 -22.75 -2.32 -12.09
C ARG A 347 -22.09 -2.76 -10.79
N LEU A 348 -21.74 -1.78 -9.96
CA LEU A 348 -21.10 -2.00 -8.66
C LEU A 348 -22.18 -1.96 -7.56
N TYR A 349 -22.18 -2.97 -6.69
CA TYR A 349 -23.10 -3.07 -5.55
C TYR A 349 -22.32 -3.04 -4.24
N TYR A 350 -22.75 -2.19 -3.31
CA TYR A 350 -22.14 -2.04 -1.99
C TYR A 350 -22.78 -2.93 -0.94
N HIS A 351 -21.97 -3.32 0.05
CA HIS A 351 -22.32 -4.19 1.16
C HIS A 351 -21.75 -3.61 2.46
N ARG A 352 -22.63 -3.08 3.31
CA ARG A 352 -22.27 -2.68 4.68
C ARG A 352 -22.15 -3.92 5.56
N LEU A 353 -21.00 -4.09 6.21
CA LEU A 353 -20.72 -5.27 7.04
C LEU A 353 -20.95 -5.06 8.54
N ALA A 354 -21.16 -3.81 9.00
CA ALA A 354 -21.49 -3.37 10.36
C ALA A 354 -20.82 -4.16 11.52
N ARG A 355 -21.29 -5.38 11.82
CA ARG A 355 -20.76 -6.26 12.87
C ARG A 355 -19.62 -7.19 12.44
N ARG A 356 -19.14 -7.05 11.19
CA ARG A 356 -18.14 -7.94 10.58
C ARG A 356 -17.00 -7.16 9.92
N GLN A 357 -16.53 -6.14 10.64
CA GLN A 357 -15.41 -5.28 10.19
C GLN A 357 -14.05 -5.98 10.27
N ASP A 358 -13.96 -7.11 10.98
CA ASP A 358 -12.81 -8.01 10.93
C ASP A 358 -12.45 -8.41 9.49
N LEU A 359 -13.44 -8.81 8.68
CA LEU A 359 -13.19 -9.29 7.31
C LEU A 359 -12.54 -8.25 6.38
N PRO A 360 -13.09 -7.04 6.16
CA PRO A 360 -12.49 -6.07 5.25
C PRO A 360 -11.12 -5.57 5.73
N LEU A 361 -10.94 -5.45 7.05
CA LEU A 361 -9.68 -5.04 7.64
C LEU A 361 -8.62 -6.14 7.50
N ASP A 362 -8.97 -7.40 7.76
CA ASP A 362 -8.10 -8.55 7.57
C ASP A 362 -7.74 -8.77 6.09
N LEU A 363 -8.68 -8.54 5.17
CA LEU A 363 -8.38 -8.54 3.73
C LEU A 363 -7.35 -7.45 3.37
N TYR A 364 -7.50 -6.25 3.93
CA TYR A 364 -6.52 -5.17 3.73
C TYR A 364 -5.14 -5.55 4.30
N TYR A 365 -5.11 -6.17 5.49
CA TYR A 365 -3.88 -6.70 6.07
C TYR A 365 -3.24 -7.81 5.22
N ALA A 366 -4.05 -8.72 4.65
CA ALA A 366 -3.57 -9.75 3.74
C ALA A 366 -2.94 -9.16 2.46
N MET A 367 -3.56 -8.13 1.89
CA MET A 367 -2.99 -7.44 0.73
C MET A 367 -1.67 -6.76 1.08
N GLU A 368 -1.55 -6.16 2.27
CA GLU A 368 -0.32 -5.50 2.72
C GLU A 368 0.83 -6.50 3.01
N HIS A 369 0.53 -7.72 3.50
CA HIS A 369 1.56 -8.59 4.09
C HIS A 369 1.59 -10.05 3.66
N PHE A 370 0.56 -10.61 3.03
CA PHE A 370 0.45 -12.05 2.78
C PHE A 370 0.40 -12.43 1.30
N ILE A 371 0.01 -11.51 0.41
CA ILE A 371 -0.15 -11.80 -1.01
C ILE A 371 1.08 -11.28 -1.77
N GLU A 372 2.02 -12.17 -2.07
CA GLU A 372 3.34 -11.86 -2.66
C GLU A 372 3.30 -11.05 -3.96
N SER A 373 2.35 -11.33 -4.85
CA SER A 373 2.25 -10.70 -6.17
C SER A 373 1.02 -9.80 -6.31
N ILE A 374 0.52 -9.26 -5.19
CA ILE A 374 -0.69 -8.42 -5.18
C ILE A 374 -0.58 -7.21 -6.10
N ASP A 375 0.63 -6.66 -6.25
CA ASP A 375 0.94 -5.57 -7.18
C ASP A 375 0.66 -5.97 -8.63
N VAL A 376 1.25 -7.08 -9.08
CA VAL A 376 1.10 -7.61 -10.44
C VAL A 376 -0.33 -8.06 -10.69
N ILE A 377 -0.92 -8.79 -9.74
CA ILE A 377 -2.29 -9.28 -9.81
C ILE A 377 -3.27 -8.10 -9.99
N GLN A 378 -3.19 -7.07 -9.15
CA GLN A 378 -4.11 -5.94 -9.25
C GLN A 378 -3.86 -5.09 -10.50
N THR A 379 -2.59 -4.86 -10.86
CA THR A 379 -2.23 -3.98 -11.98
C THR A 379 -2.49 -4.62 -13.33
N VAL A 380 -2.17 -5.91 -13.47
CA VAL A 380 -2.15 -6.64 -14.74
C VAL A 380 -3.34 -7.60 -14.83
N ASP A 381 -3.46 -8.58 -13.93
CA ASP A 381 -4.46 -9.65 -14.07
C ASP A 381 -5.90 -9.13 -13.88
N ASN A 382 -6.10 -8.22 -12.92
CA ASN A 382 -7.39 -7.56 -12.68
C ASN A 382 -7.60 -6.34 -13.59
N GLU A 383 -6.64 -6.02 -14.45
CA GLU A 383 -6.67 -4.87 -15.37
C GLU A 383 -7.03 -3.52 -14.71
N LEU A 384 -6.69 -3.29 -13.42
CA LEU A 384 -6.87 -1.96 -12.81
C LEU A 384 -6.01 -0.90 -13.54
N GLY A 385 -4.93 -1.36 -14.18
CA GLY A 385 -4.00 -0.52 -14.91
C GLY A 385 -3.04 0.23 -13.98
N LEU A 386 -2.11 0.94 -14.59
CA LEU A 386 -1.10 1.76 -13.94
C LEU A 386 -1.62 3.14 -13.57
N LEU A 387 -2.42 3.73 -14.45
CA LEU A 387 -3.00 5.05 -14.28
C LEU A 387 -4.35 5.11 -14.95
N HIS A 388 -5.33 5.61 -14.21
CA HIS A 388 -6.63 5.94 -14.74
C HIS A 388 -6.95 7.41 -14.44
N THR A 389 -7.24 8.14 -15.52
CA THR A 389 -7.71 9.53 -15.50
C THR A 389 -9.10 9.59 -16.14
N GLY A 390 -9.84 10.69 -16.00
CA GLY A 390 -11.12 10.83 -16.74
C GLY A 390 -10.96 10.77 -18.26
N ASP A 391 -9.73 10.92 -18.76
CA ASP A 391 -9.41 11.08 -20.17
C ASP A 391 -8.67 9.89 -20.79
N TYR A 392 -7.91 9.15 -19.99
CA TYR A 392 -7.00 8.09 -20.42
C TYR A 392 -6.95 6.97 -19.38
N TRP A 393 -6.87 5.74 -19.88
CA TRP A 393 -6.47 4.57 -19.12
C TRP A 393 -5.13 4.05 -19.66
N VAL A 394 -4.19 3.77 -18.76
CA VAL A 394 -2.86 3.25 -19.08
C VAL A 394 -2.67 1.93 -18.35
N GLY A 395 -2.47 0.85 -19.10
CA GLY A 395 -2.27 -0.50 -18.57
C GLY A 395 -0.88 -1.06 -18.89
N ALA A 396 -0.46 -2.05 -18.10
CA ALA A 396 0.66 -2.93 -18.42
C ALA A 396 0.10 -4.27 -18.92
N VAL A 397 0.63 -4.75 -20.04
CA VAL A 397 0.22 -6.03 -20.64
C VAL A 397 1.40 -6.98 -20.59
N ALA A 398 1.20 -8.13 -19.94
CA ALA A 398 2.16 -9.23 -19.91
C ALA A 398 1.82 -10.27 -20.99
N TYR A 399 2.83 -10.77 -21.71
CA TYR A 399 2.61 -11.72 -22.81
C TYR A 399 3.82 -12.64 -23.07
N ARG A 400 3.59 -13.86 -23.58
CA ARG A 400 4.60 -14.83 -24.03
C ARG A 400 4.74 -14.78 -25.56
N GLY A 401 5.59 -13.87 -26.02
CA GLY A 401 5.96 -13.73 -27.43
C GLY A 401 4.90 -13.10 -28.35
N ARG A 402 5.24 -12.98 -29.64
CA ARG A 402 4.48 -12.15 -30.60
C ARG A 402 3.07 -12.66 -30.90
N ARG A 403 2.85 -13.98 -30.90
CA ARG A 403 1.52 -14.56 -31.21
C ARG A 403 0.51 -14.21 -30.12
N GLU A 404 0.90 -14.31 -28.86
CA GLU A 404 0.03 -13.94 -27.74
C GLU A 404 -0.23 -12.44 -27.73
N LEU A 405 0.81 -11.61 -27.92
CA LEU A 405 0.63 -10.16 -28.03
C LEU A 405 -0.38 -9.80 -29.13
N GLY A 406 -0.29 -10.41 -30.31
CA GLY A 406 -1.24 -10.16 -31.40
C GLY A 406 -2.68 -10.54 -31.04
N ARG A 407 -2.88 -11.60 -30.25
CA ARG A 407 -4.21 -11.99 -29.74
C ARG A 407 -4.75 -10.93 -28.77
N ILE A 408 -3.95 -10.50 -27.81
CA ILE A 408 -4.32 -9.48 -26.81
C ILE A 408 -4.64 -8.16 -27.52
N MET A 409 -3.80 -7.72 -28.45
CA MET A 409 -4.06 -6.50 -29.24
C MET A 409 -5.41 -6.58 -29.96
N GLY A 410 -5.72 -7.71 -30.61
CA GLY A 410 -7.02 -7.90 -31.25
C GLY A 410 -8.21 -7.96 -30.27
N GLU A 411 -8.00 -8.39 -29.02
CA GLU A 411 -9.03 -8.32 -27.97
C GLU A 411 -9.29 -6.86 -27.56
N TYR A 412 -8.25 -6.06 -27.33
CA TYR A 412 -8.38 -4.63 -27.04
C TYR A 412 -9.00 -3.85 -28.21
N GLU A 413 -8.62 -4.12 -29.46
CA GLU A 413 -9.24 -3.51 -30.65
C GLU A 413 -10.74 -3.78 -30.71
N ARG A 414 -11.17 -5.03 -30.45
CA ARG A 414 -12.58 -5.39 -30.38
C ARG A 414 -13.28 -4.69 -29.22
N PHE A 415 -12.64 -4.61 -28.06
CA PHE A 415 -13.19 -3.96 -26.87
C PHE A 415 -13.42 -2.46 -27.09
N VAL A 416 -12.41 -1.77 -27.61
CA VAL A 416 -12.46 -0.34 -28.00
C VAL A 416 -13.54 -0.12 -29.06
N GLY A 417 -13.61 -0.97 -30.08
CA GLY A 417 -14.63 -0.90 -31.13
C GLY A 417 -16.06 -1.07 -30.60
N ARG A 418 -16.30 -2.03 -29.68
CA ARG A 418 -17.62 -2.21 -29.05
C ARG A 418 -18.04 -1.00 -28.21
N ALA A 419 -17.09 -0.33 -27.57
CA ALA A 419 -17.34 0.87 -26.78
C ALA A 419 -17.55 2.14 -27.64
N GLY A 420 -17.44 2.03 -28.98
CA GLY A 420 -17.70 3.10 -29.93
C GLY A 420 -16.50 4.01 -30.22
N PHE A 421 -15.29 3.55 -29.91
CA PHE A 421 -14.04 4.27 -30.14
C PHE A 421 -13.31 3.77 -31.40
N ASP A 422 -12.45 4.60 -32.00
CA ASP A 422 -11.64 4.20 -33.15
C ASP A 422 -10.31 3.60 -32.66
N ALA A 423 -10.15 2.28 -32.80
CA ALA A 423 -8.93 1.59 -32.38
C ALA A 423 -7.64 2.12 -33.01
N ARG A 424 -7.68 2.81 -34.16
CA ARG A 424 -6.48 3.44 -34.75
C ARG A 424 -6.10 4.77 -34.10
N ALA A 425 -7.07 5.47 -33.52
CA ALA A 425 -6.88 6.79 -32.93
C ALA A 425 -6.83 6.75 -31.40
N ASP A 426 -7.61 5.85 -30.80
CA ASP A 426 -7.93 5.81 -29.37
C ASP A 426 -7.25 4.67 -28.63
N LEU A 427 -6.46 3.83 -29.31
CA LEU A 427 -5.70 2.73 -28.72
C LEU A 427 -4.25 2.75 -29.21
N CYS A 428 -3.30 2.62 -28.29
CA CYS A 428 -1.88 2.57 -28.62
C CYS A 428 -1.17 1.52 -27.76
N PHE A 429 -0.43 0.62 -28.44
CA PHE A 429 0.51 -0.27 -27.77
C PHE A 429 1.94 0.23 -27.96
N THR A 430 2.70 0.31 -26.88
CA THR A 430 4.12 0.70 -26.92
C THR A 430 4.95 -0.10 -25.95
N ARG A 431 6.19 -0.40 -26.32
CA ARG A 431 7.17 -0.95 -25.37
C ARG A 431 7.82 0.13 -24.52
N ASN A 432 7.70 1.39 -24.90
CA ASN A 432 8.32 2.51 -24.21
C ASN A 432 7.37 3.73 -24.24
N LEU A 433 6.84 4.08 -23.07
CA LEU A 433 5.89 5.19 -22.91
C LEU A 433 6.50 6.56 -23.17
N ILE A 434 7.82 6.73 -23.12
CA ILE A 434 8.46 8.03 -23.40
C ILE A 434 8.92 8.16 -24.86
N SER A 435 8.81 7.10 -25.66
CA SER A 435 9.16 7.13 -27.09
C SER A 435 7.96 7.57 -27.93
N ALA A 436 7.78 8.87 -28.11
CA ALA A 436 6.75 9.48 -28.97
C ALA A 436 6.86 9.02 -30.43
N ARG A 437 6.18 7.91 -30.76
CA ARG A 437 6.06 7.37 -32.12
C ARG A 437 4.60 7.26 -32.58
N HIS A 438 3.65 7.63 -31.72
CA HIS A 438 2.23 7.52 -31.96
C HIS A 438 1.50 8.79 -31.49
N PRO A 439 0.57 9.37 -32.29
CA PRO A 439 -0.11 10.62 -31.94
C PRO A 439 -0.83 10.56 -30.58
N LEU A 440 -1.47 9.42 -30.26
CA LEU A 440 -2.11 9.23 -28.95
C LEU A 440 -1.12 9.33 -27.78
N LEU A 441 0.08 8.77 -27.96
CA LEU A 441 1.11 8.80 -26.93
C LEU A 441 1.61 10.23 -26.72
N GLU A 442 1.82 10.99 -27.79
CA GLU A 442 2.18 12.41 -27.70
C GLU A 442 1.14 13.24 -26.94
N GLN A 443 -0.14 13.01 -27.23
CA GLN A 443 -1.24 13.68 -26.51
C GLN A 443 -1.23 13.33 -25.03
N PHE A 444 -1.08 12.05 -24.69
CA PHE A 444 -0.99 11.61 -23.29
C PHE A 444 0.22 12.23 -22.57
N LEU A 445 1.40 12.21 -23.19
CA LEU A 445 2.62 12.79 -22.63
C LEU A 445 2.48 14.30 -22.38
N GLY A 446 1.78 15.01 -23.26
CA GLY A 446 1.49 16.44 -23.09
C GLY A 446 0.44 16.73 -22.02
N ALA A 447 -0.61 15.91 -21.93
CA ALA A 447 -1.71 16.11 -20.98
C ALA A 447 -1.38 15.66 -19.55
N TYR A 448 -0.58 14.59 -19.38
CA TYR A 448 -0.27 13.99 -18.09
C TYR A 448 1.25 13.74 -17.91
N PRO A 449 2.09 14.79 -18.03
CA PRO A 449 3.55 14.64 -18.04
C PRO A 449 4.10 14.02 -16.75
N ARG A 450 3.49 14.36 -15.60
CA ARG A 450 3.87 13.78 -14.31
C ARG A 450 3.58 12.28 -14.24
N GLY A 451 2.37 11.86 -14.59
CA GLY A 451 1.97 10.44 -14.58
C GLY A 451 2.85 9.62 -15.51
N ALA A 452 3.12 10.12 -16.72
CA ALA A 452 4.03 9.49 -17.66
C ALA A 452 5.47 9.37 -17.11
N SER A 453 6.01 10.44 -16.51
CA SER A 453 7.33 10.43 -15.90
C SER A 453 7.43 9.41 -14.77
N ARG A 454 6.41 9.33 -13.91
CA ARG A 454 6.33 8.38 -12.80
C ARG A 454 6.27 6.93 -13.30
N ILE A 455 5.42 6.63 -14.30
CA ILE A 455 5.38 5.28 -14.90
C ILE A 455 6.72 4.91 -15.53
N ASN A 456 7.38 5.85 -16.21
CA ASN A 456 8.70 5.61 -16.79
C ASN A 456 9.77 5.33 -15.70
N ALA A 457 9.73 6.06 -14.57
CA ALA A 457 10.60 5.77 -13.44
C ALA A 457 10.34 4.39 -12.82
N ALA A 458 9.10 3.90 -12.88
CA ALA A 458 8.69 2.58 -12.42
C ALA A 458 8.96 1.44 -13.42
N ASP A 459 9.20 1.73 -14.71
CA ASP A 459 9.22 0.76 -15.82
C ASP A 459 10.11 -0.47 -15.54
N THR A 460 11.33 -0.25 -15.07
CA THR A 460 12.27 -1.36 -14.81
C THR A 460 11.73 -2.31 -13.75
N ARG A 461 11.13 -1.78 -12.69
CA ARG A 461 10.57 -2.57 -11.58
C ARG A 461 9.26 -3.24 -11.96
N ILE A 462 8.38 -2.58 -12.72
CA ILE A 462 7.16 -3.21 -13.27
C ILE A 462 7.55 -4.46 -14.06
N ARG A 463 8.51 -4.35 -14.97
CA ARG A 463 9.00 -5.48 -15.78
C ARG A 463 9.64 -6.56 -14.93
N GLN A 464 10.43 -6.17 -13.93
CA GLN A 464 11.06 -7.12 -13.01
C GLN A 464 9.99 -7.92 -12.25
N ARG A 465 9.00 -7.25 -11.66
CA ARG A 465 7.91 -7.89 -10.89
C ARG A 465 7.09 -8.85 -11.75
N ILE A 466 6.73 -8.45 -12.97
CA ILE A 466 6.04 -9.34 -13.93
C ILE A 466 6.89 -10.57 -14.27
N ARG A 467 8.21 -10.40 -14.47
CA ARG A 467 9.13 -11.54 -14.75
C ARG A 467 9.40 -12.41 -13.53
N SER A 468 9.36 -11.86 -12.33
CA SER A 468 9.46 -12.65 -11.10
C SER A 468 8.25 -13.57 -10.95
N ALA A 469 7.07 -13.13 -11.40
CA ALA A 469 5.86 -13.96 -11.45
C ALA A 469 5.95 -15.06 -12.55
N ASP A 470 6.47 -14.73 -13.73
CA ASP A 470 6.86 -15.71 -14.76
C ASP A 470 8.01 -15.19 -15.65
N PRO A 471 9.17 -15.87 -15.65
CA PRO A 471 10.37 -15.41 -16.34
C PRO A 471 10.25 -15.35 -17.87
N HIS A 472 9.22 -15.96 -18.45
CA HIS A 472 8.97 -15.97 -19.89
C HIS A 472 8.07 -14.82 -20.36
N LEU A 473 7.57 -13.99 -19.44
CA LEU A 473 6.74 -12.84 -19.78
C LEU A 473 7.58 -11.66 -20.28
N GLU A 474 7.14 -11.09 -21.40
CA GLU A 474 7.48 -9.75 -21.83
C GLU A 474 6.40 -8.76 -21.38
N THR A 475 6.72 -7.46 -21.40
CA THR A 475 5.78 -6.40 -21.03
C THR A 475 5.72 -5.33 -22.11
N CYS A 476 4.52 -4.91 -22.47
CA CYS A 476 4.27 -3.66 -23.17
C CYS A 476 3.21 -2.84 -22.41
N TYR A 477 3.03 -1.60 -22.83
CA TYR A 477 2.01 -0.72 -22.31
C TYR A 477 0.92 -0.54 -23.34
N VAL A 478 -0.29 -0.37 -22.83
CA VAL A 478 -1.47 -0.01 -23.59
C VAL A 478 -1.98 1.33 -23.08
N ILE A 479 -2.31 2.23 -23.99
CA ILE A 479 -2.99 3.49 -23.70
C ILE A 479 -4.32 3.47 -24.43
N VAL A 480 -5.37 3.81 -23.71
CA VAL A 480 -6.71 3.99 -24.25
C VAL A 480 -7.16 5.42 -24.00
N ASN A 481 -7.58 6.12 -25.05
CA ASN A 481 -8.26 7.41 -24.95
C ASN A 481 -9.71 7.19 -24.54
N LEU A 482 -10.10 7.71 -23.39
CA LEU A 482 -11.47 7.63 -22.87
C LEU A 482 -12.31 8.86 -23.28
N LYS A 483 -11.71 9.89 -23.88
CA LYS A 483 -12.48 11.03 -24.40
C LYS A 483 -13.34 10.58 -25.56
N LYS A 484 -14.64 10.39 -25.31
CA LYS A 484 -15.62 10.28 -26.38
C LYS A 484 -15.63 11.59 -27.17
N LYS A 485 -15.10 11.57 -28.40
CA LYS A 485 -15.44 12.62 -29.36
C LYS A 485 -16.94 12.53 -29.60
N ALA A 486 -17.65 13.66 -29.47
CA ALA A 486 -19.00 13.74 -29.99
C ALA A 486 -18.96 13.23 -31.43
N VAL A 487 -19.62 12.10 -31.69
CA VAL A 487 -19.78 11.61 -33.06
C VAL A 487 -20.44 12.75 -33.80
N ARG A 488 -19.73 13.36 -34.75
CA ARG A 488 -20.33 14.34 -35.66
C ARG A 488 -21.42 13.57 -36.40
N SER A 489 -22.66 13.82 -36.00
CA SER A 489 -23.88 13.34 -36.66
C SER A 489 -23.90 13.74 -38.12
#